data_AF-A0A7W0PTA1-F1
#
_entry.id   AF-A0A7W0PTA1-F1
#
_cell.length_a   1.000
_cell.length_b   1.000
_cell.length_c   1.000
_cell.angle_alpha   90.00
_cell.angle_beta   90.00
_cell.angle_gamma   90.00
#
_symmetry.space_group_name_H-M   'P 1'
#
loop_
_entity.id
_entity.type
_entity.pdbx_description
1 polymer ?
#
loop_
_entity_poly.entity_id
_entity_poly.type
_entity_poly.pdbx_seq_one_letter_code
_entity_poly.pdbx_strand_id
1 'polypeptide(L)' 'GSLAISADDFQYAPFIQHGGLGRAGQVFGSQLTPLLDELNEALVV' A
#
# COMPACT_ATOMS: atom_id res chain seq x y z
N GLY A 1 19.07 0.12 -1.46
CA GLY A 1 17.90 0.94 -1.81
C GLY A 1 16.85 0.65 -0.77
N SER A 2 16.26 1.67 -0.16
CA SER A 2 15.17 1.47 0.79
C SER A 2 13.98 0.90 0.04
N LEU A 3 13.56 -0.32 0.37
CA LEU A 3 12.26 -0.81 -0.06
C LEU A 3 11.20 -0.07 0.75
N ALA A 4 10.33 0.65 0.05
CA ALA A 4 9.15 1.26 0.63
C ALA A 4 7.98 1.03 -0.31
N ILE A 5 6.81 0.78 0.26
CA ILE A 5 5.52 0.75 -0.44
C ILE A 5 4.75 2.01 -0.09
N SER A 6 4.17 2.62 -1.10
CA SER A 6 3.43 3.87 -1.03
C SER A 6 2.06 3.73 -1.70
N ALA A 7 1.21 4.74 -1.56
CA ALA A 7 -0.07 4.78 -2.27
C ALA A 7 0.10 4.70 -3.80
N ASP A 8 1.21 5.23 -4.32
CA ASP A 8 1.52 5.23 -5.74
C ASP A 8 1.79 3.82 -6.27
N ASP A 9 2.26 2.89 -5.45
CA ASP A 9 2.51 1.51 -5.89
C ASP A 9 1.22 0.79 -6.29
N PHE A 10 0.06 1.24 -5.78
CA PHE A 10 -1.25 0.71 -6.16
C PHE A 10 -1.67 1.07 -7.59
N GLN A 11 -0.94 1.96 -8.28
CA GLN A 11 -1.17 2.27 -9.68
C GLN A 11 -0.59 1.20 -10.63
N TYR A 12 0.24 0.29 -10.11
CA TYR A 12 0.91 -0.75 -10.89
C TYR A 12 0.30 -2.14 -10.66
N ALA A 13 0.64 -3.09 -11.54
CA ALA A 13 0.24 -4.48 -11.36
C ALA A 13 0.99 -5.11 -10.17
N PRO A 14 0.34 -6.01 -9.40
CA PRO A 14 -1.01 -6.54 -9.63
C PRO A 14 -2.14 -5.67 -9.05
N PHE A 15 -1.84 -4.64 -8.26
CA PHE A 15 -2.85 -3.87 -7.53
C PHE A 15 -3.88 -3.20 -8.43
N ILE A 16 -3.44 -2.57 -9.53
CA ILE A 16 -4.35 -1.90 -10.46
C ILE A 16 -5.38 -2.84 -11.09
N GLN A 17 -5.02 -4.12 -11.27
CA GLN A 17 -5.91 -5.16 -11.80
C GLN A 17 -7.00 -5.58 -10.79
N HIS A 18 -6.78 -5.30 -9.50
CA HIS A 18 -7.71 -5.57 -8.41
C HIS A 18 -8.41 -4.30 -7.89
N GLY A 19 -8.35 -3.19 -8.64
CA GLY A 19 -9.00 -1.92 -8.28
C GLY A 19 -8.11 -0.92 -7.54
N GLY A 20 -6.81 -1.21 -7.41
CA GLY A 20 -5.78 -0.28 -6.96
C GLY A 20 -6.07 0.34 -5.58
N LEU A 21 -5.67 1.61 -5.45
CA LEU A 21 -5.77 2.34 -4.20
C LEU A 21 -7.22 2.50 -3.74
N GLY A 22 -8.15 2.67 -4.69
CA GLY A 22 -9.57 2.79 -4.40
C GLY A 22 -10.13 1.54 -3.72
N ARG A 23 -9.79 0.34 -4.23
CA ARG A 23 -10.23 -0.91 -3.60
C ARG A 23 -9.54 -1.13 -2.26
N ALA A 24 -8.25 -0.80 -2.13
CA ALA A 24 -7.55 -0.87 -0.86
C ALA A 24 -8.21 0.04 0.21
N GLY A 25 -8.57 1.26 -0.16
CA GLY A 25 -9.30 2.18 0.72
C GLY A 25 -10.68 1.65 1.13
N GLN A 26 -11.40 0.94 0.25
CA GLN A 26 -12.67 0.31 0.61
C GLN A 26 -12.51 -0.86 1.58
N VAL A 27 -11.45 -1.66 1.43
CA VAL A 27 -11.21 -2.85 2.24
C VAL A 27 -10.66 -2.48 3.62
N PHE A 28 -9.66 -1.61 3.66
CA PHE A 28 -8.94 -1.27 4.89
C PHE A 28 -9.43 0.03 5.54
N GLY A 29 -10.15 0.88 4.81
CA GLY A 29 -10.68 2.13 5.34
C GLY A 29 -9.58 3.02 5.91
N SER A 30 -9.82 3.57 7.10
CA SER A 30 -8.85 4.39 7.82
C SER A 30 -7.60 3.63 8.28
N GLN A 31 -7.61 2.28 8.22
CA GLN A 31 -6.45 1.48 8.58
C GLN A 31 -5.45 1.33 7.43
N LEU A 32 -5.77 1.77 6.21
CA LEU A 32 -4.85 1.61 5.08
C LEU A 32 -3.51 2.33 5.33
N THR A 33 -3.55 3.58 5.78
CA THR A 33 -2.33 4.37 6.06
C THR A 33 -1.47 3.74 7.16
N PRO A 34 -1.97 3.46 8.38
CA PRO A 34 -1.13 2.86 9.42
C PRO A 34 -0.59 1.47 9.05
N LEU A 35 -1.31 0.69 8.22
CA LEU A 35 -0.78 -0.57 7.70
C LEU A 35 0.39 -0.38 6.74
N LEU A 36 0.37 0.64 5.90
CA LEU A 36 1.50 0.96 5.01
C LEU A 36 2.71 1.46 5.83
N ASP A 37 2.47 2.25 6.88
CA ASP A 37 3.53 2.71 7.78
C ASP A 37 4.19 1.53 8.50
N GLU A 38 3.40 0.62 9.10
CA GLU A 38 3.91 -0.59 9.77
C GLU A 38 4.70 -1.50 8.81
N LEU A 39 4.19 -1.68 7.59
CA LEU A 39 4.87 -2.46 6.56
C LEU A 39 6.21 -1.83 6.16
N ASN A 40 6.24 -0.50 5.98
CA ASN A 40 7.47 0.21 5.67
C ASN A 40 8.49 0.13 6.81
N GLU A 41 8.05 0.24 8.08
CA GLU A 41 8.93 0.04 9.23
C GLU A 41 9.58 -1.35 9.24
N ALA A 42 8.85 -2.39 8.83
CA ALA A 42 9.39 -3.74 8.70
C ALA A 42 10.37 -3.92 7.52
N LEU A 43 10.28 -3.07 6.49
CA LEU A 43 11.10 -3.15 5.26
C LEU A 43 12.37 -2.30 5.31
N VAL A 44 12.43 -1.30 6.19
CA VAL A 44 13.62 -0.47 6.44
C VAL A 44 14.64 -1.28 7.27
N VAL A 45 15.27 -2.28 6.63
CA VAL A 45 16.46 -3.01 7.13
C VAL A 45 17.75 -2.49 6.48
#